data_AF-A0A8J7DTS5-F1
#
_entry.id   AF-A0A8J7DTS5-F1
#
_cell.length_a   1.000
_cell.length_b   1.000
_cell.length_c   1.000
_cell.angle_alpha   90.00
_cell.angle_beta   90.00
_cell.angle_gamma   90.00
#
_symmetry.space_group_name_H-M   'P 1'
#
loop_
_entity.id
_entity.type
_entity.pdbx_description
1 polymer ?
#
loop_
_entity_poly.entity_id
_entity_poly.type
_entity_poly.pdbx_seq_one_letter_code
_entity_poly.pdbx_strand_id
1 'polypeptide(L)'
;MLDRFWEVLGYVFALNEEAFRIATTIPGGQGLALLLVLLAGLSQGIGQSIILFINQVRPARFVLSLGINAVLFAFGFLALVLSTWLVTLAPWTRSIPFGQLVTVLGAAYAPLLFAFLGALPYLGVPILNLLAVWHLLAMVVGVGAIANLGISNAFGYVALGWVVLQVLQNTIGQPIANLGKRIANRAAGVELVTNRRDLTESYRDNLAQTSTRWQEEFTQRITALNQGNVMAAVTGEPTGLTSVGLATANGAAISVDSGPNAERLWPNLKPFLGLLAMAVLTVVVLALLRPIREWWFGWLAGLPTLVQLVLNFIWIGLVALVVAGLLAPLETLGWWAGWYDDEINTTVNAGNLAEPVADPSQISRYVVYLD
;
A
#
# COMPACT_ATOMS: atom_id res chain seq x y z
N MET A 1 -29.82 -2.80 -10.12
CA MET A 1 -28.98 -2.21 -9.04
C MET A 1 -27.85 -1.37 -9.66
N LEU A 2 -27.02 -1.93 -10.55
CA LEU A 2 -25.87 -1.21 -11.15
C LEU A 2 -26.26 -0.03 -12.06
N ASP A 3 -27.33 -0.10 -12.85
CA ASP A 3 -27.68 1.03 -13.73
C ASP A 3 -28.11 2.28 -12.95
N ARG A 4 -28.89 2.10 -11.89
CA ARG A 4 -29.25 3.19 -10.95
C ARG A 4 -28.03 3.73 -10.19
N PHE A 5 -27.02 2.89 -9.95
CA PHE A 5 -25.80 3.30 -9.28
C PHE A 5 -24.98 4.28 -10.14
N TRP A 6 -24.84 4.00 -11.43
CA TRP A 6 -24.16 4.90 -12.38
C TRP A 6 -24.92 6.21 -12.59
N GLU A 7 -26.25 6.14 -12.61
CA GLU A 7 -27.11 7.31 -12.69
C GLU A 7 -26.97 8.21 -11.44
N VAL A 8 -27.02 7.63 -10.23
CA VAL A 8 -26.80 8.36 -8.97
C VAL A 8 -25.38 8.94 -8.91
N LEU A 9 -24.36 8.19 -9.34
CA LEU A 9 -22.99 8.70 -9.44
C LEU A 9 -22.92 9.92 -10.36
N GLY A 10 -23.47 9.82 -11.58
CA GLY A 10 -23.46 10.92 -12.54
C GLY A 10 -24.14 12.19 -12.00
N TYR A 11 -25.28 12.04 -11.31
CA TYR A 11 -25.99 13.18 -10.73
C TYR A 11 -25.28 13.78 -9.50
N VAL A 12 -24.59 12.96 -8.71
CA VAL A 12 -23.75 13.43 -7.60
C VAL A 12 -22.50 14.15 -8.12
N PHE A 13 -21.90 13.67 -9.22
CA PHE A 13 -20.83 14.37 -9.92
C PHE A 13 -21.27 15.73 -10.44
N ALA A 14 -22.51 15.84 -10.93
CA ALA A 14 -23.09 17.10 -11.38
C ALA A 14 -23.38 18.10 -10.25
N LEU A 15 -23.13 17.74 -8.98
CA LEU A 15 -23.43 18.58 -7.80
C LEU A 15 -24.88 19.06 -7.78
N ASN A 16 -25.81 18.23 -8.26
CA ASN A 16 -27.24 18.55 -8.27
C ASN A 16 -27.86 18.20 -6.91
N GLU A 17 -28.48 19.17 -6.24
CA GLU A 17 -29.15 18.96 -4.95
C GLU A 17 -30.22 17.86 -5.00
N GLU A 18 -30.96 17.76 -6.10
CA GLU A 18 -32.03 16.78 -6.27
C GLU A 18 -31.48 15.34 -6.29
N ALA A 19 -30.25 15.17 -6.79
CA ALA A 19 -29.56 13.88 -6.80
C ALA A 19 -29.39 13.31 -5.38
N PHE A 20 -28.99 14.17 -4.44
CA PHE A 20 -28.78 13.79 -3.06
C PHE A 20 -30.10 13.49 -2.35
N ARG A 21 -31.18 14.22 -2.68
CA ARG A 21 -32.53 13.92 -2.17
C ARG A 21 -33.00 12.56 -2.67
N ILE A 22 -32.94 12.32 -3.98
CA ILE A 22 -33.33 11.04 -4.59
C ILE A 22 -32.52 9.89 -3.99
N ALA A 23 -31.21 10.05 -3.77
CA ALA A 23 -30.36 9.02 -3.17
C ALA A 23 -30.86 8.57 -1.79
N THR A 24 -31.42 9.47 -0.98
CA THR A 24 -31.99 9.11 0.33
C THR A 24 -33.31 8.34 0.28
N THR A 25 -34.01 8.37 -0.86
CA THR A 25 -35.29 7.66 -1.04
C THR A 25 -35.13 6.23 -1.56
N ILE A 26 -33.92 5.85 -1.99
CA ILE A 26 -33.64 4.52 -2.54
C ILE A 26 -33.59 3.48 -1.41
N PRO A 27 -34.36 2.37 -1.52
CA PRO A 27 -34.27 1.26 -0.59
C PRO A 27 -32.83 0.70 -0.56
N GLY A 28 -32.21 0.68 0.62
CA GLY A 28 -30.82 0.23 0.78
C GLY A 28 -29.74 1.28 0.46
N GLY A 29 -30.07 2.57 0.37
CA GLY A 29 -29.11 3.65 0.09
C GLY A 29 -27.89 3.69 1.02
N GLN A 30 -28.05 3.31 2.29
CA GLN A 30 -26.93 3.20 3.24
C GLN A 30 -25.89 2.15 2.83
N GLY A 31 -26.33 1.00 2.33
CA GLY A 31 -25.44 -0.06 1.86
C GLY A 31 -24.65 0.37 0.62
N LEU A 32 -25.30 1.07 -0.31
CA LEU A 32 -24.64 1.66 -1.49
C LEU A 32 -23.63 2.74 -1.09
N ALA A 33 -23.97 3.59 -0.12
CA ALA A 33 -23.08 4.61 0.39
C ALA A 33 -21.83 4.02 1.06
N LEU A 34 -22.00 2.97 1.87
CA LEU A 34 -20.86 2.25 2.47
C LEU A 34 -20.01 1.55 1.41
N LEU A 35 -20.63 0.96 0.39
CA LEU A 35 -19.92 0.37 -0.75
C LEU A 35 -19.11 1.43 -1.51
N LEU A 36 -19.69 2.61 -1.77
CA LEU A 36 -18.99 3.74 -2.40
C LEU A 36 -17.77 4.17 -1.59
N VAL A 37 -17.93 4.31 -0.27
CA VAL A 37 -16.83 4.69 0.62
C VAL A 37 -15.75 3.62 0.66
N LEU A 38 -16.11 2.33 0.68
CA LEU A 38 -15.12 1.24 0.62
C LEU A 38 -14.36 1.23 -0.69
N LEU A 39 -15.05 1.42 -1.83
CA LEU A 39 -14.41 1.52 -3.14
C LEU A 39 -13.53 2.76 -3.26
N ALA A 40 -13.95 3.90 -2.69
CA ALA A 40 -13.14 5.11 -2.63
C ALA A 40 -11.88 4.91 -1.78
N GLY A 41 -11.99 4.25 -0.63
CA GLY A 41 -10.85 3.90 0.23
C GLY A 41 -9.88 2.92 -0.45
N LEU A 42 -10.40 1.96 -1.21
CA LEU A 42 -9.59 1.05 -2.03
C LEU A 42 -8.86 1.82 -3.13
N SER A 43 -9.58 2.69 -3.85
CA SER A 43 -9.04 3.54 -4.92
C SER A 43 -7.93 4.47 -4.42
N GLN A 44 -8.15 5.11 -3.26
CA GLN A 44 -7.12 5.94 -2.61
C GLN A 44 -5.91 5.12 -2.17
N GLY A 45 -6.13 3.92 -1.62
CA GLY A 45 -5.04 3.01 -1.27
C GLY A 45 -4.20 2.58 -2.47
N ILE A 46 -4.82 2.38 -3.64
CA ILE A 46 -4.11 2.13 -4.90
C ILE A 46 -3.28 3.35 -5.30
N GLY A 47 -3.86 4.55 -5.21
CA GLY A 47 -3.14 5.81 -5.48
C GLY A 47 -1.90 6.01 -4.60
N GLN A 48 -1.90 5.46 -3.38
CA GLN A 48 -0.81 5.53 -2.41
C GLN A 48 0.02 4.23 -2.30
N SER A 49 -0.21 3.28 -3.20
CA SER A 49 0.38 1.93 -3.14
C SER A 49 1.91 1.91 -3.19
N ILE A 50 2.55 2.96 -3.68
CA ILE A 50 4.00 3.08 -3.84
C ILE A 50 4.77 2.73 -2.57
N ILE A 51 4.25 3.09 -1.38
CA ILE A 51 4.88 2.79 -0.09
C ILE A 51 4.95 1.27 0.17
N LEU A 52 3.92 0.52 -0.23
CA LEU A 52 3.87 -0.93 -0.06
C LEU A 52 4.86 -1.64 -0.97
N PHE A 53 5.04 -1.13 -2.19
CA PHE A 53 6.02 -1.65 -3.13
C PHE A 53 7.46 -1.35 -2.72
N ILE A 54 7.73 -0.13 -2.22
CA ILE A 54 9.03 0.21 -1.62
C ILE A 54 9.39 -0.77 -0.49
N ASN A 55 8.39 -1.22 0.27
CA ASN A 55 8.57 -2.19 1.36
C ASN A 55 8.50 -3.67 0.89
N GLN A 56 8.65 -3.93 -0.42
CA GLN A 56 8.68 -5.26 -1.03
C GLN A 56 7.59 -6.21 -0.51
N VAL A 57 6.36 -5.70 -0.37
CA VAL A 57 5.26 -6.46 0.19
C VAL A 57 4.79 -7.52 -0.81
N ARG A 58 4.71 -8.79 -0.38
CA ARG A 58 4.20 -9.90 -1.21
C ARG A 58 2.77 -9.62 -1.73
N PRO A 59 2.36 -10.08 -2.93
CA PRO A 59 1.06 -9.74 -3.55
C PRO A 59 -0.17 -10.03 -2.68
N ALA A 60 -0.20 -11.16 -1.96
CA ALA A 60 -1.30 -11.48 -1.06
C ALA A 60 -1.40 -10.48 0.12
N ARG A 61 -0.25 -10.06 0.66
CA ARG A 61 -0.18 -9.05 1.73
C ARG A 61 -0.51 -7.66 1.20
N PHE A 62 -0.20 -7.37 -0.07
CA PHE A 62 -0.60 -6.14 -0.73
C PHE A 62 -2.13 -6.01 -0.78
N VAL A 63 -2.84 -7.02 -1.29
CA VAL A 63 -4.31 -7.02 -1.34
C VAL A 63 -4.93 -6.93 0.05
N LEU A 64 -4.39 -7.68 1.02
CA LEU A 64 -4.86 -7.64 2.41
C LEU A 64 -4.66 -6.24 3.02
N SER A 65 -3.48 -5.63 2.83
CA SER A 65 -3.19 -4.28 3.31
C SER A 65 -4.11 -3.23 2.68
N LEU A 66 -4.45 -3.40 1.41
CA LEU A 66 -5.39 -2.54 0.69
C LEU A 66 -6.83 -2.70 1.24
N GLY A 67 -7.22 -3.93 1.56
CA GLY A 67 -8.48 -4.22 2.25
C GLY A 67 -8.55 -3.60 3.65
N ILE A 68 -7.48 -3.71 4.45
CA ILE A 68 -7.38 -3.05 5.75
C ILE A 68 -7.49 -1.53 5.58
N ASN A 69 -6.80 -0.95 4.60
CA ASN A 69 -6.89 0.49 4.32
C ASN A 69 -8.32 0.91 3.99
N ALA A 70 -9.04 0.17 3.14
CA ALA A 70 -10.43 0.45 2.81
C ALA A 70 -11.35 0.37 4.05
N VAL A 71 -11.13 -0.60 4.92
CA VAL A 71 -11.89 -0.73 6.18
C VAL A 71 -11.60 0.43 7.14
N LEU A 72 -10.32 0.78 7.34
CA LEU A 72 -9.93 1.91 8.18
C LEU A 72 -10.50 3.23 7.64
N PHE A 73 -10.50 3.39 6.31
CA PHE A 73 -11.12 4.53 5.64
C PHE A 73 -12.62 4.60 5.90
N ALA A 74 -13.33 3.46 5.85
CA ALA A 74 -14.76 3.38 6.18
C ALA A 74 -15.03 3.74 7.65
N PHE A 75 -14.17 3.35 8.60
CA PHE A 75 -14.28 3.81 9.98
C PHE A 75 -14.06 5.32 10.12
N GLY A 76 -13.09 5.88 9.41
CA GLY A 76 -12.87 7.32 9.34
C GLY A 76 -14.10 8.07 8.80
N PHE A 77 -14.72 7.54 7.75
CA PHE A 77 -15.99 8.02 7.23
C PHE A 77 -17.12 7.95 8.27
N LEU A 78 -17.30 6.82 8.95
CA LEU A 78 -18.34 6.70 9.98
C LEU A 78 -18.12 7.69 11.13
N ALA A 79 -16.86 7.94 11.51
CA ALA A 79 -16.53 8.98 12.48
C ALA A 79 -16.89 10.38 11.97
N LEU A 80 -16.65 10.66 10.68
CA LEU A 80 -17.06 11.91 10.04
C LEU A 80 -18.58 12.07 10.01
N VAL A 81 -19.34 11.03 9.66
CA VAL A 81 -20.81 11.06 9.72
C VAL A 81 -21.30 11.27 11.15
N LEU A 82 -20.73 10.54 12.11
CA LEU A 82 -21.07 10.68 13.52
C LEU A 82 -20.81 12.10 14.02
N SER A 83 -19.66 12.69 13.68
CA SER A 83 -19.33 14.07 14.06
C SER A 83 -20.31 15.08 13.49
N THR A 84 -20.70 14.90 12.22
CA THR A 84 -21.68 15.77 11.56
C THR A 84 -23.06 15.59 12.17
N TRP A 85 -23.43 14.35 12.52
CA TRP A 85 -24.68 14.06 13.21
C TRP A 85 -24.73 14.69 14.61
N LEU A 86 -23.63 14.67 15.37
CA LEU A 86 -23.54 15.36 16.66
C LEU A 86 -23.81 16.86 16.54
N VAL A 87 -23.36 17.50 15.46
CA VAL A 87 -23.68 18.91 15.18
C VAL A 87 -25.19 19.11 15.01
N THR A 88 -25.91 18.16 14.40
CA THR A 88 -27.38 18.25 14.21
C THR A 88 -28.21 18.06 15.48
N LEU A 89 -27.58 17.69 16.61
CA LEU A 89 -28.24 17.62 17.91
C LEU A 89 -28.27 18.97 18.62
N ALA A 90 -27.51 19.96 18.15
CA ALA A 90 -27.46 21.26 18.76
C ALA A 90 -28.79 22.03 18.57
N PRO A 91 -29.25 22.81 19.55
CA PRO A 91 -30.57 23.43 19.54
C PRO A 91 -30.78 24.46 18.42
N TRP A 92 -29.71 24.95 17.81
CA TRP A 92 -29.74 25.87 16.65
C TRP A 92 -29.74 25.16 15.29
N THR A 93 -29.82 23.82 15.29
CA THR A 93 -29.70 23.01 14.06
C THR A 93 -30.95 22.21 13.77
N ARG A 94 -31.14 21.89 12.48
CA ARG A 94 -32.16 20.93 12.03
C ARG A 94 -31.73 19.50 12.37
N SER A 95 -32.62 18.73 12.99
CA SER A 95 -32.40 17.31 13.25
C SER A 95 -32.47 16.51 11.95
N ILE A 96 -31.39 15.80 11.65
CA ILE A 96 -31.28 14.95 10.46
C ILE A 96 -31.03 13.53 10.94
N PRO A 97 -31.78 12.52 10.46
CA PRO A 97 -31.56 11.14 10.87
C PRO A 97 -30.18 10.65 10.38
N PHE A 98 -29.47 9.92 11.23
CA PHE A 98 -28.13 9.40 10.96
C PHE A 98 -28.04 8.67 9.61
N GLY A 99 -29.05 7.85 9.28
CA GLY A 99 -29.10 7.11 8.02
C GLY A 99 -29.15 7.96 6.74
N GLN A 100 -29.73 9.16 6.81
CA GLN A 100 -29.71 10.10 5.68
C GLN A 100 -28.31 10.72 5.52
N LEU A 101 -27.65 11.07 6.62
CA LEU A 101 -26.27 11.55 6.60
C LEU A 101 -25.31 10.50 6.03
N VAL A 102 -25.45 9.22 6.42
CA VAL A 102 -24.65 8.13 5.83
C VAL A 102 -24.84 8.09 4.31
N THR A 103 -26.09 8.12 3.83
CA THR A 103 -26.38 8.04 2.40
C THR A 103 -25.82 9.23 1.62
N VAL A 104 -26.05 10.44 2.12
CA VAL A 104 -25.63 11.68 1.44
C VAL A 104 -24.13 11.91 1.50
N LEU A 105 -23.54 11.80 2.69
CA LEU A 105 -22.10 11.99 2.83
C LEU A 105 -21.35 10.86 2.12
N GLY A 106 -21.83 9.62 2.17
CA GLY A 106 -21.21 8.51 1.43
C GLY A 106 -21.33 8.68 -0.09
N ALA A 107 -22.45 9.22 -0.58
CA ALA A 107 -22.56 9.62 -1.99
C ALA A 107 -21.53 10.69 -2.36
N ALA A 108 -21.27 11.66 -1.47
CA ALA A 108 -20.25 12.70 -1.70
C ALA A 108 -18.81 12.15 -1.84
N TYR A 109 -18.54 10.88 -1.47
CA TYR A 109 -17.25 10.20 -1.75
C TYR A 109 -17.11 9.74 -3.21
N ALA A 110 -18.15 9.86 -4.04
CA ALA A 110 -18.12 9.50 -5.46
C ALA A 110 -16.89 10.00 -6.24
N PRO A 111 -16.44 11.27 -6.10
CA PRO A 111 -15.22 11.77 -6.76
C PRO A 111 -13.98 10.96 -6.43
N LEU A 112 -13.88 10.47 -5.19
CA LEU A 112 -12.73 9.72 -4.71
C LEU A 112 -12.68 8.28 -5.26
N LEU A 113 -13.72 7.80 -5.96
CA LEU A 113 -13.60 6.58 -6.76
C LEU A 113 -12.49 6.69 -7.81
N PHE A 114 -12.17 7.91 -8.26
CA PHE A 114 -11.08 8.19 -9.20
C PHE A 114 -9.73 8.45 -8.53
N ALA A 115 -9.61 8.28 -7.22
CA ALA A 115 -8.35 8.54 -6.50
C ALA A 115 -7.19 7.64 -6.96
N PHE A 116 -7.45 6.49 -7.59
CA PHE A 116 -6.44 5.66 -8.24
C PHE A 116 -5.66 6.41 -9.34
N LEU A 117 -6.26 7.42 -9.98
CA LEU A 117 -5.56 8.30 -10.93
C LEU A 117 -4.43 9.10 -10.27
N GLY A 118 -4.43 9.18 -8.93
CA GLY A 118 -3.32 9.67 -8.13
C GLY A 118 -2.01 8.93 -8.35
N ALA A 119 -2.06 7.68 -8.85
CA ALA A 119 -0.86 6.90 -9.19
C ALA A 119 -0.20 7.35 -10.51
N LEU A 120 -0.84 8.23 -11.30
CA LEU A 120 -0.26 8.72 -12.55
C LEU A 120 0.96 9.61 -12.28
N PRO A 121 2.07 9.40 -13.01
CA PRO A 121 3.26 10.24 -12.87
C PRO A 121 2.94 11.69 -13.26
N TYR A 122 3.42 12.66 -12.47
CA TYR A 122 3.23 14.11 -12.62
C TYR A 122 1.79 14.64 -12.50
N LEU A 123 0.77 13.87 -12.91
CA LEU A 123 -0.65 14.25 -12.83
C LEU A 123 -1.33 13.84 -11.52
N GLY A 124 -0.71 12.95 -10.75
CA GLY A 124 -1.33 12.39 -9.54
C GLY A 124 -1.78 13.44 -8.52
N VAL A 125 -0.86 14.27 -8.04
CA VAL A 125 -1.13 15.33 -7.04
C VAL A 125 -2.20 16.33 -7.50
N PRO A 126 -2.11 16.95 -8.69
CA PRO A 126 -3.13 17.91 -9.13
C PRO A 126 -4.52 17.26 -9.31
N ILE A 127 -4.59 16.03 -9.83
CA ILE A 127 -5.86 15.29 -9.93
C ILE A 127 -6.44 15.05 -8.53
N LEU A 128 -5.65 14.57 -7.57
CA LEU A 128 -6.12 14.33 -6.21
C LEU A 128 -6.62 15.60 -5.53
N ASN A 129 -5.94 16.73 -5.72
CA ASN A 129 -6.40 18.02 -5.18
C ASN A 129 -7.74 18.44 -5.79
N LEU A 130 -7.90 18.28 -7.10
CA LEU A 130 -9.17 18.56 -7.78
C LEU A 130 -10.31 17.68 -7.25
N LEU A 131 -10.06 16.38 -7.10
CA LEU A 131 -11.02 15.43 -6.53
C LEU A 131 -11.37 15.76 -5.07
N ALA A 132 -10.39 16.20 -4.27
CA ALA A 132 -10.60 16.58 -2.87
C ALA A 132 -11.48 17.84 -2.76
N VAL A 133 -11.23 18.85 -3.60
CA VAL A 133 -12.09 20.04 -3.67
C VAL A 133 -13.50 19.64 -4.12
N TRP A 134 -13.62 18.78 -5.13
CA TRP A 134 -14.92 18.30 -5.61
C TRP A 134 -15.68 17.51 -4.54
N HIS A 135 -14.98 16.67 -3.79
CA HIS A 135 -15.53 15.91 -2.66
C HIS A 135 -16.07 16.85 -1.57
N LEU A 136 -15.33 17.91 -1.22
CA LEU A 136 -15.80 18.92 -0.27
C LEU A 136 -17.06 19.62 -0.78
N LEU A 137 -17.07 20.05 -2.05
CA LEU A 137 -18.25 20.66 -2.66
C LEU A 137 -19.45 19.71 -2.62
N ALA A 138 -19.25 18.43 -2.95
CA ALA A 138 -20.30 17.41 -2.90
C ALA A 138 -20.86 17.22 -1.48
N MET A 139 -20.00 17.26 -0.44
CA MET A 139 -20.47 17.20 0.95
C MET A 139 -21.32 18.42 1.32
N VAL A 140 -20.90 19.62 0.93
CA VAL A 140 -21.64 20.86 1.23
C VAL A 140 -22.99 20.87 0.53
N VAL A 141 -23.02 20.56 -0.77
CA VAL A 141 -24.27 20.49 -1.55
C VAL A 141 -25.18 19.40 -1.01
N GLY A 142 -24.64 18.22 -0.71
CA GLY A 142 -25.41 17.11 -0.18
C GLY A 142 -26.07 17.43 1.17
N VAL A 143 -25.32 17.99 2.12
CA VAL A 143 -25.86 18.40 3.43
C VAL A 143 -26.88 19.52 3.27
N GLY A 144 -26.62 20.49 2.39
CA GLY A 144 -27.57 21.57 2.09
C GLY A 144 -28.91 21.04 1.56
N ALA A 145 -28.85 20.06 0.65
CA ALA A 145 -30.03 19.46 0.03
C ALA A 145 -30.97 18.77 1.04
N ILE A 146 -30.42 18.03 2.02
CA ILE A 146 -31.23 17.33 3.03
C ILE A 146 -31.65 18.22 4.19
N ALA A 147 -30.81 19.19 4.55
CA ALA A 147 -31.13 20.14 5.61
C ALA A 147 -32.12 21.22 5.14
N ASN A 148 -32.32 21.35 3.81
CA ASN A 148 -33.04 22.44 3.14
C ASN A 148 -32.48 23.81 3.55
N LEU A 149 -31.15 23.92 3.57
CA LEU A 149 -30.41 25.11 3.99
C LEU A 149 -29.67 25.70 2.79
N GLY A 150 -29.50 27.03 2.79
CA GLY A 150 -28.62 27.69 1.84
C GLY A 150 -27.16 27.22 1.98
N ILE A 151 -26.38 27.37 0.90
CA ILE A 151 -24.99 26.92 0.78
C ILE A 151 -24.10 27.40 1.93
N SER A 152 -24.29 28.65 2.39
CA SER A 152 -23.52 29.24 3.50
C SER A 152 -23.72 28.49 4.81
N ASN A 153 -24.97 28.14 5.13
CA ASN A 153 -25.30 27.39 6.33
C ASN A 153 -24.80 25.95 6.19
N ALA A 154 -25.01 25.31 5.03
CA ALA A 154 -24.52 23.96 4.75
C ALA A 154 -23.00 23.84 4.91
N PHE A 155 -22.24 24.85 4.45
CA PHE A 155 -20.81 24.94 4.68
C PHE A 155 -20.48 24.96 6.18
N GLY A 156 -21.24 25.72 6.97
CA GLY A 156 -21.11 25.75 8.43
C GLY A 156 -21.30 24.37 9.07
N TYR A 157 -22.27 23.57 8.62
CA TYR A 157 -22.45 22.20 9.13
C TYR A 157 -21.26 21.29 8.83
N VAL A 158 -20.75 21.34 7.60
CA VAL A 158 -19.59 20.52 7.20
C VAL A 158 -18.33 20.97 7.95
N ALA A 159 -18.10 22.28 8.08
CA ALA A 159 -16.96 22.84 8.79
C ALA A 159 -17.01 22.52 10.30
N LEU A 160 -18.18 22.70 10.94
CA LEU A 160 -18.38 22.33 12.34
C LEU A 160 -18.25 20.82 12.55
N GLY A 161 -18.78 20.01 11.63
CA GLY A 161 -18.62 18.56 11.65
C GLY A 161 -17.14 18.17 11.63
N TRP A 162 -16.35 18.78 10.75
CA TRP A 162 -14.90 18.59 10.70
C TRP A 162 -14.19 19.03 11.99
N VAL A 163 -14.59 20.15 12.60
CA VAL A 163 -14.03 20.58 13.90
C VAL A 163 -14.37 19.59 15.02
N VAL A 164 -15.63 19.12 15.09
CA VAL A 164 -16.06 18.10 16.05
C VAL A 164 -15.30 16.80 15.81
N LEU A 165 -15.09 16.41 14.56
CA LEU A 165 -14.27 15.26 14.19
C LEU A 165 -12.83 15.40 14.72
N GLN A 166 -12.22 16.58 14.56
CA GLN A 166 -10.87 16.85 15.06
C GLN A 166 -10.79 16.73 16.59
N VAL A 167 -11.80 17.26 17.31
CA VAL A 167 -11.89 17.12 18.77
C VAL A 167 -12.07 15.66 19.16
N LEU A 168 -12.91 14.91 18.46
CA LEU A 168 -13.18 13.50 18.70
C LEU A 168 -11.92 12.65 18.49
N GLN A 169 -11.18 12.90 17.41
CA GLN A 169 -9.92 12.23 17.11
C GLN A 169 -8.84 12.55 18.15
N ASN A 170 -8.75 13.80 18.60
CA ASN A 170 -7.74 14.18 19.59
C ASN A 170 -8.08 13.68 21.01
N THR A 171 -9.37 13.63 21.37
CA THR A 171 -9.81 13.24 22.72
C THR A 171 -9.96 11.72 22.85
N ILE A 172 -10.60 11.07 21.87
CA ILE A 172 -10.92 9.64 21.91
C ILE A 172 -9.87 8.80 21.17
N GLY A 173 -9.20 9.35 20.16
CA GLY A 173 -8.20 8.62 19.38
C GLY A 173 -6.96 8.23 20.19
N GLN A 174 -6.44 9.12 21.05
CA GLN A 174 -5.31 8.81 21.93
C GLN A 174 -5.58 7.64 22.91
N PRO A 175 -6.70 7.62 23.67
CA PRO A 175 -6.97 6.51 24.58
C PRO A 175 -7.26 5.19 23.85
N ILE A 176 -7.91 5.22 22.67
CA ILE A 176 -8.11 4.00 21.85
C ILE A 176 -6.78 3.47 21.32
N ALA A 177 -5.88 4.35 20.84
CA ALA A 177 -4.55 3.95 20.41
C ALA A 177 -3.74 3.34 21.56
N ASN A 178 -3.87 3.89 22.76
CA ASN A 178 -3.23 3.35 23.97
C ASN A 178 -3.81 1.98 24.38
N LEU A 179 -5.13 1.77 24.22
CA LEU A 179 -5.77 0.46 24.41
C LEU A 179 -5.31 -0.56 23.36
N GLY A 180 -5.21 -0.16 22.10
CA GLY A 180 -4.68 -0.98 21.01
C GLY A 180 -3.24 -1.43 21.29
N LYS A 181 -2.38 -0.52 21.74
CA LYS A 181 -1.03 -0.85 22.19
C LYS A 181 -1.02 -1.82 23.38
N ARG A 182 -1.92 -1.64 24.36
CA ARG A 182 -2.02 -2.57 25.51
C ARG A 182 -2.46 -3.98 25.11
N ILE A 183 -3.39 -4.10 24.17
CA ILE A 183 -3.86 -5.40 23.66
C ILE A 183 -2.76 -6.06 22.82
N ALA A 184 -2.10 -5.29 21.94
CA ALA A 184 -0.97 -5.76 21.15
C ALA A 184 0.20 -6.21 22.04
N ASN A 185 0.57 -5.44 23.06
CA ASN A 185 1.63 -5.78 24.00
C ASN A 185 1.26 -7.01 24.86
N ARG A 186 -0.03 -7.18 25.24
CA ARG A 186 -0.49 -8.40 25.92
C ARG A 186 -0.46 -9.63 25.03
N ALA A 187 -0.82 -9.48 23.76
CA ALA A 187 -0.82 -10.58 22.80
C ALA A 187 0.61 -10.97 22.37
N ALA A 188 1.52 -10.00 22.29
CA ALA A 188 2.90 -10.21 21.90
C ALA A 188 3.82 -10.67 23.05
N GLY A 189 3.39 -10.55 24.31
CA GLY A 189 4.19 -10.93 25.48
C GLY A 189 5.46 -10.10 25.71
N VAL A 190 5.71 -9.09 24.87
CA VAL A 190 6.87 -8.19 24.89
C VAL A 190 6.40 -6.78 24.53
N GLU A 191 7.03 -5.76 25.10
CA GLU A 191 6.75 -4.36 24.81
C GLU A 191 7.21 -4.02 23.39
N LEU A 192 6.25 -3.85 22.48
CA LEU A 192 6.52 -3.51 21.09
C LEU A 192 6.86 -2.02 20.99
N VAL A 193 8.15 -1.70 20.87
CA VAL A 193 8.65 -0.34 20.64
C VAL A 193 8.15 0.15 19.28
N THR A 194 7.03 0.86 19.30
CA THR A 194 6.29 1.29 18.09
C THR A 194 6.68 2.69 17.63
N ASN A 195 7.55 3.38 18.39
CA ASN A 195 7.90 4.76 18.16
C ASN A 195 9.36 4.87 17.69
N ARG A 196 9.60 5.56 16.56
CA ARG A 196 10.96 5.75 16.01
C ARG A 196 11.90 6.46 17.00
N ARG A 197 11.37 7.31 17.88
CA ARG A 197 12.16 8.02 18.90
C ARG A 197 12.67 7.07 19.98
N ASP A 198 11.78 6.25 20.54
CA ASP A 198 12.12 5.23 21.55
C ASP A 198 13.04 4.14 20.97
N LEU A 199 12.90 3.80 19.68
CA LEU A 199 13.87 2.99 18.94
C LEU A 199 15.24 3.68 18.83
N THR A 200 15.29 4.98 18.51
CA THR A 200 16.56 5.70 18.39
C THR A 200 17.28 5.80 19.72
N GLU A 201 16.54 5.99 20.81
CA GLU A 201 17.05 6.07 22.18
C GLU A 201 17.57 4.71 22.66
N SER A 202 16.79 3.64 22.47
CA SER A 202 17.23 2.26 22.78
C SER A 202 18.40 1.76 21.92
N TYR A 203 18.50 2.17 20.65
CA TYR A 203 19.69 1.91 19.83
C TYR A 203 20.89 2.72 20.30
N ARG A 204 20.71 3.99 20.70
CA ARG A 204 21.80 4.81 21.26
C ARG A 204 22.37 4.21 22.53
N ASP A 205 21.51 3.77 23.44
CA ASP A 205 21.91 3.16 24.71
C ASP A 205 22.60 1.81 24.49
N ASN A 206 22.09 0.97 23.59
CA ASN A 206 22.75 -0.29 23.22
C ASN A 206 24.10 -0.07 22.51
N LEU A 207 24.20 0.92 21.63
CA LEU A 207 25.46 1.25 20.96
C LEU A 207 26.49 1.82 21.96
N ALA A 208 26.05 2.65 22.91
CA ALA A 208 26.90 3.15 23.98
C ALA A 208 27.43 1.98 24.83
N GLN A 209 26.56 1.07 25.30
CA GLN A 209 26.99 -0.09 26.08
C GLN A 209 27.89 -1.06 25.29
N THR A 210 27.59 -1.28 24.02
CA THR A 210 28.39 -2.17 23.16
C THR A 210 29.79 -1.59 22.93
N SER A 211 29.90 -0.28 22.75
CA SER A 211 31.19 0.40 22.57
C SER A 211 32.09 0.25 23.80
N THR A 212 31.54 0.45 25.00
CA THR A 212 32.27 0.32 26.27
C THR A 212 32.75 -1.12 26.48
N ARG A 213 31.87 -2.10 26.25
CA ARG A 213 32.21 -3.53 26.39
C ARG A 213 33.30 -3.96 25.42
N TRP A 214 33.25 -3.50 24.18
CA TRP A 214 34.25 -3.82 23.16
C TRP A 214 35.61 -3.19 23.50
N GLN A 215 35.62 -1.95 24.00
CA GLN A 215 36.84 -1.27 24.45
C GLN A 215 37.48 -1.95 25.66
N GLU A 216 36.68 -2.42 26.61
CA GLU A 216 37.19 -3.20 27.76
C GLU A 216 37.79 -4.54 27.31
N GLU A 217 37.11 -5.29 26.44
CA GLU A 217 37.60 -6.59 25.94
C GLU A 217 38.87 -6.42 25.08
N PHE A 218 38.91 -5.40 24.22
CA PHE A 218 40.07 -5.09 23.40
C PHE A 218 41.28 -4.69 24.25
N THR A 219 41.07 -3.85 25.27
CA THR A 219 42.14 -3.43 26.19
C THR A 219 42.65 -4.61 27.01
N GLN A 220 41.76 -5.50 27.47
CA GLN A 220 42.16 -6.74 28.14
C GLN A 220 42.98 -7.66 27.23
N ARG A 221 42.57 -7.84 25.97
CA ARG A 221 43.33 -8.66 25.00
C ARG A 221 44.69 -8.06 24.67
N ILE A 222 44.79 -6.75 24.48
CA ILE A 222 46.07 -6.06 24.24
C ILE A 222 46.99 -6.22 25.46
N THR A 223 46.44 -6.09 26.67
CA THR A 223 47.20 -6.24 27.91
C THR A 223 47.66 -7.69 28.11
N ALA A 224 46.82 -8.68 27.76
CA ALA A 224 47.16 -10.10 27.79
C ALA A 224 48.25 -10.47 26.75
N LEU A 225 48.24 -9.83 25.58
CA LEU A 225 49.29 -9.97 24.57
C LEU A 225 50.61 -9.33 25.03
N ASN A 226 50.55 -8.21 25.73
CA ASN A 226 51.73 -7.47 26.22
C ASN A 226 52.36 -8.10 27.49
N GLN A 227 51.61 -8.92 28.24
CA GLN A 227 52.09 -9.65 29.43
C GLN A 227 52.88 -10.94 29.12
N GLY A 228 53.30 -11.15 27.86
CA GLY A 228 54.44 -12.04 27.60
C GLY A 228 54.15 -13.54 27.61
N ASN A 229 52.94 -13.99 27.29
CA ASN A 229 52.65 -15.44 27.20
C ASN A 229 52.64 -16.00 25.76
N VAL A 230 52.97 -15.20 24.74
CA VAL A 230 52.95 -15.63 23.33
C VAL A 230 54.32 -16.16 22.85
N MET A 231 55.39 -15.94 23.61
CA MET A 231 56.73 -16.46 23.29
C MET A 231 56.95 -17.92 23.75
N ALA A 232 56.09 -18.48 24.60
CA ALA A 232 56.23 -19.87 25.07
C ALA A 232 55.58 -20.91 24.14
N ALA A 233 54.74 -20.48 23.19
CA ALA A 233 54.08 -21.39 22.23
C ALA A 233 54.85 -21.54 20.90
N VAL A 234 55.92 -20.76 20.68
CA VAL A 234 56.69 -20.75 19.42
C VAL A 234 58.06 -21.45 19.56
N THR A 235 58.51 -21.74 20.77
CA THR A 235 59.77 -22.49 21.01
C THR A 235 59.49 -23.78 21.78
N GLY A 236 58.81 -24.72 21.12
CA GLY A 236 58.84 -26.13 21.50
C GLY A 236 59.63 -26.91 20.44
N GLU A 237 60.68 -27.62 20.88
CA GLU A 237 61.52 -28.50 20.07
C GLU A 237 60.73 -29.55 19.26
N PRO A 238 61.28 -30.06 18.13
CA PRO A 238 60.55 -30.92 17.21
C PRO A 238 60.42 -32.34 17.78
N THR A 239 59.22 -32.72 18.22
CA THR A 239 58.91 -34.12 18.52
C THR A 239 58.57 -34.87 17.23
N GLY A 240 59.29 -35.96 17.02
CA GLY A 240 59.31 -36.73 15.77
C GLY A 240 58.01 -37.44 15.40
N LEU A 241 57.83 -37.56 14.08
CA LEU A 241 57.16 -38.61 13.30
C LEU A 241 56.19 -39.56 14.05
N THR A 242 54.90 -39.46 13.72
CA THR A 242 54.09 -40.67 13.46
C THR A 242 53.28 -40.49 12.18
N SER A 243 53.64 -41.29 11.17
CA SER A 243 52.87 -41.51 9.96
C SER A 243 51.60 -42.30 10.29
N VAL A 244 50.42 -41.68 10.19
CA VAL A 244 49.14 -42.41 10.14
C VAL A 244 48.72 -42.49 8.67
N GLY A 245 48.56 -43.73 8.21
CA GLY A 245 48.61 -44.13 6.81
C GLY A 245 47.44 -43.69 5.94
N LEU A 246 47.71 -43.80 4.63
CA LEU A 246 46.74 -43.86 3.55
C LEU A 246 45.57 -44.79 3.91
N ALA A 247 44.40 -44.20 4.13
CA ALA A 247 43.13 -44.87 3.92
C ALA A 247 42.44 -44.16 2.75
N THR A 248 42.45 -44.84 1.61
CA THR A 248 41.62 -44.57 0.43
C THR A 248 40.15 -44.48 0.83
N ALA A 249 39.64 -43.26 1.00
CA ALA A 249 38.21 -42.98 1.04
C ALA A 249 37.80 -42.52 -0.36
N ASN A 250 37.16 -43.44 -1.08
CA ASN A 250 36.56 -43.25 -2.39
C ASN A 250 35.71 -41.98 -2.45
N GLY A 251 35.71 -41.34 -3.63
CA GLY A 251 35.03 -40.08 -3.91
C GLY A 251 33.61 -40.02 -3.35
N ALA A 252 33.43 -39.17 -2.34
CA ALA A 252 32.13 -38.64 -1.98
C ALA A 252 32.00 -37.28 -2.66
N ALA A 253 31.63 -37.30 -3.94
CA ALA A 253 30.94 -36.16 -4.51
C ALA A 253 29.67 -35.97 -3.70
N ILE A 254 29.53 -34.82 -3.03
CA ILE A 254 28.29 -34.43 -2.37
C ILE A 254 27.29 -34.18 -3.50
N SER A 255 26.59 -35.22 -3.94
CA SER A 255 25.45 -35.09 -4.84
C SER A 255 24.30 -34.51 -4.02
N VAL A 256 24.01 -33.23 -4.21
CA VAL A 256 22.77 -32.62 -3.74
C VAL A 256 21.64 -33.28 -4.52
N ASP A 257 20.92 -34.18 -3.85
CA ASP A 257 19.72 -34.83 -4.38
C ASP A 257 18.69 -33.75 -4.72
N SER A 258 18.44 -33.57 -6.01
CA SER A 258 17.41 -32.66 -6.49
C SER A 258 16.07 -33.34 -6.23
N GLY A 259 15.42 -32.96 -5.13
CA GLY A 259 14.09 -33.45 -4.77
C GLY A 259 13.09 -33.32 -5.93
N PRO A 260 12.01 -34.13 -5.93
CA PRO A 260 11.14 -34.27 -7.08
C PRO A 260 10.54 -32.92 -7.49
N ASN A 261 10.89 -32.50 -8.70
CA ASN A 261 10.45 -31.29 -9.39
C ASN A 261 8.92 -31.10 -9.31
N ALA A 262 8.46 -30.35 -8.30
CA ALA A 262 7.08 -29.87 -8.19
C ALA A 262 6.80 -28.65 -9.09
N GLU A 263 7.84 -28.07 -9.71
CA GLU A 263 7.72 -26.79 -10.43
C GLU A 263 7.38 -26.91 -11.92
N ARG A 264 7.12 -28.12 -12.43
CA ARG A 264 7.02 -28.33 -13.89
C ARG A 264 5.59 -28.23 -14.47
N LEU A 265 4.56 -27.95 -13.67
CA LEU A 265 3.17 -28.04 -14.13
C LEU A 265 2.50 -26.70 -14.47
N TRP A 266 3.10 -25.55 -14.16
CA TRP A 266 2.45 -24.23 -14.35
C TRP A 266 3.24 -23.20 -15.20
N PRO A 267 4.02 -23.57 -16.25
CA PRO A 267 4.80 -22.58 -17.01
C PRO A 267 3.94 -21.60 -17.83
N ASN A 268 2.70 -21.96 -18.17
CA ASN A 268 1.86 -21.16 -19.08
C ASN A 268 0.80 -20.28 -18.38
N LEU A 269 0.65 -20.34 -17.05
CA LEU A 269 -0.41 -19.59 -16.36
C LEU A 269 0.00 -18.18 -15.94
N LYS A 270 1.31 -17.94 -15.73
CA LYS A 270 1.85 -16.60 -15.44
C LYS A 270 1.47 -15.55 -16.51
N PRO A 271 1.72 -15.76 -17.82
CA PRO A 271 1.36 -14.75 -18.85
C PRO A 271 -0.16 -14.58 -18.99
N PHE A 272 -0.95 -15.64 -18.80
CA PHE A 272 -2.41 -15.56 -18.81
C PHE A 272 -2.95 -14.72 -17.64
N LEU A 273 -2.34 -14.84 -16.46
CA LEU A 273 -2.73 -14.05 -15.29
C LEU A 273 -2.44 -12.56 -15.47
N GLY A 274 -1.32 -12.20 -16.09
CA GLY A 274 -0.98 -10.82 -16.44
C GLY A 274 -1.96 -10.21 -17.45
N LEU A 275 -2.29 -10.95 -18.52
CA LEU A 275 -3.30 -10.53 -19.50
C LEU A 275 -4.69 -10.38 -18.88
N LEU A 276 -5.07 -11.31 -18.00
CA LEU A 276 -6.32 -11.24 -17.26
C LEU A 276 -6.36 -9.99 -16.36
N ALA A 277 -5.29 -9.71 -15.62
CA ALA A 277 -5.19 -8.53 -14.76
C ALA A 277 -5.29 -7.23 -15.57
N MET A 278 -4.62 -7.15 -16.72
CA MET A 278 -4.71 -6.01 -17.64
C MET A 278 -6.12 -5.84 -18.21
N ALA A 279 -6.79 -6.93 -18.60
CA ALA A 279 -8.17 -6.90 -19.08
C ALA A 279 -9.13 -6.43 -17.97
N VAL A 280 -8.98 -6.94 -16.75
CA VAL A 280 -9.76 -6.52 -15.59
C VAL A 280 -9.54 -5.04 -15.29
N LEU A 281 -8.28 -4.57 -15.25
CA LEU A 281 -7.96 -3.16 -15.06
C LEU A 281 -8.63 -2.29 -16.13
N THR A 282 -8.56 -2.70 -17.39
CA THR A 282 -9.18 -1.98 -18.51
C THR A 282 -10.70 -1.89 -18.36
N VAL A 283 -11.36 -2.99 -17.98
CA VAL A 283 -12.81 -3.04 -17.72
C VAL A 283 -13.17 -2.14 -16.53
N VAL A 284 -12.39 -2.17 -15.45
CA VAL A 284 -12.60 -1.32 -14.27
C VAL A 284 -12.45 0.16 -14.62
N VAL A 285 -11.40 0.54 -15.35
CA VAL A 285 -11.18 1.91 -15.83
C VAL A 285 -12.33 2.34 -16.73
N LEU A 286 -12.74 1.51 -17.70
CA LEU A 286 -13.88 1.80 -18.57
C LEU A 286 -15.19 2.01 -17.79
N ALA A 287 -15.45 1.14 -16.82
CA ALA A 287 -16.63 1.24 -15.97
C ALA A 287 -16.60 2.54 -15.16
N LEU A 288 -15.48 2.84 -14.50
CA LEU A 288 -15.33 4.04 -13.68
C LEU A 288 -15.42 5.32 -14.52
N LEU A 289 -14.82 5.38 -15.72
CA LEU A 289 -14.87 6.56 -16.58
C LEU A 289 -16.20 6.70 -17.35
N ARG A 290 -17.10 5.71 -17.29
CA ARG A 290 -18.40 5.75 -17.97
C ARG A 290 -19.25 6.99 -17.64
N PRO A 291 -19.40 7.42 -16.37
CA PRO A 291 -20.19 8.61 -16.02
C PRO A 291 -19.60 9.88 -16.65
N ILE A 292 -18.27 9.98 -16.69
CA ILE A 292 -17.57 11.10 -17.33
C ILE A 292 -17.87 11.08 -18.84
N ARG A 293 -17.85 9.89 -19.46
CA ARG A 293 -18.20 9.74 -20.88
C ARG A 293 -19.64 10.20 -21.15
N GLU A 294 -20.60 9.70 -20.40
CA GLU A 294 -22.02 10.01 -20.62
C GLU A 294 -22.31 11.49 -20.34
N TRP A 295 -21.63 12.11 -19.36
CA TRP A 295 -21.81 13.52 -19.06
C TRP A 295 -21.15 14.45 -20.08
N TRP A 296 -19.87 14.22 -20.41
CA TRP A 296 -19.13 15.08 -21.35
C TRP A 296 -19.48 14.80 -22.80
N PHE A 297 -19.82 13.55 -23.11
CA PHE A 297 -20.03 13.10 -24.48
C PHE A 297 -21.46 12.63 -24.80
N GLY A 298 -22.40 12.68 -23.86
CA GLY A 298 -23.80 12.27 -24.10
C GLY A 298 -24.51 13.11 -25.17
N TRP A 299 -24.17 14.39 -25.29
CA TRP A 299 -24.70 15.27 -26.33
C TRP A 299 -24.24 14.89 -27.75
N LEU A 300 -23.16 14.10 -27.88
CA LEU A 300 -22.64 13.70 -29.19
C LEU A 300 -23.44 12.60 -29.87
N ALA A 301 -24.37 11.97 -29.15
CA ALA A 301 -25.29 11.00 -29.77
C ALA A 301 -26.14 11.63 -30.89
N GLY A 302 -26.29 12.97 -30.91
CA GLY A 302 -26.97 13.72 -31.97
C GLY A 302 -26.09 14.11 -33.17
N LEU A 303 -24.78 13.86 -33.15
CA LEU A 303 -23.85 14.28 -34.22
C LEU A 303 -23.75 13.27 -35.38
N PRO A 304 -23.24 13.69 -36.56
CA PRO A 304 -23.00 12.80 -37.69
C PRO A 304 -22.08 11.64 -37.33
N THR A 305 -22.30 10.47 -37.96
CA THR A 305 -21.61 9.20 -37.65
C THR A 305 -20.09 9.31 -37.71
N LEU A 306 -19.55 10.12 -38.63
CA LEU A 306 -18.10 10.31 -38.80
C LEU A 306 -17.49 11.06 -37.60
N VAL A 307 -18.19 12.06 -37.07
CA VAL A 307 -17.77 12.82 -35.88
C VAL A 307 -17.84 11.94 -34.64
N GLN A 308 -18.91 11.14 -34.50
CA GLN A 308 -19.01 10.15 -33.41
C GLN A 308 -17.87 9.13 -33.44
N LEU A 309 -17.50 8.65 -34.62
CA LEU A 309 -16.41 7.69 -34.79
C LEU A 309 -15.07 8.29 -34.34
N VAL A 310 -14.74 9.51 -34.77
CA VAL A 310 -13.52 10.22 -34.33
C VAL A 310 -13.49 10.37 -32.81
N LEU A 311 -14.60 10.78 -32.20
CA LEU A 311 -14.67 10.99 -30.75
C LEU A 311 -14.64 9.70 -29.95
N ASN A 312 -15.21 8.61 -30.47
CA ASN A 312 -15.05 7.28 -29.89
C ASN A 312 -13.58 6.83 -29.92
N PHE A 313 -12.85 7.08 -31.01
CA PHE A 313 -11.41 6.80 -31.07
C PHE A 313 -10.61 7.64 -30.08
N ILE A 314 -10.92 8.94 -29.96
CA ILE A 314 -10.29 9.82 -28.95
C ILE A 314 -10.55 9.27 -27.54
N TRP A 315 -11.79 8.86 -27.25
CA TRP A 315 -12.16 8.29 -25.95
C TRP A 315 -11.43 6.99 -25.65
N ILE A 316 -11.37 6.07 -26.62
CA ILE A 316 -10.60 4.81 -26.48
C ILE A 316 -9.12 5.12 -26.25
N GLY A 317 -8.56 6.10 -26.98
CA GLY A 317 -7.18 6.56 -26.78
C GLY A 317 -6.93 7.12 -25.38
N LEU A 318 -7.86 7.90 -24.84
CA LEU A 318 -7.78 8.43 -23.47
C LEU A 318 -7.84 7.32 -22.42
N VAL A 319 -8.73 6.34 -22.58
CA VAL A 319 -8.79 5.18 -21.70
C VAL A 319 -7.49 4.38 -21.77
N ALA A 320 -6.98 4.11 -22.97
CA ALA A 320 -5.73 3.40 -23.17
C ALA A 320 -4.55 4.13 -22.52
N LEU A 321 -4.50 5.47 -22.62
CA LEU A 321 -3.50 6.31 -21.95
C LEU A 321 -3.56 6.16 -20.43
N VAL A 322 -4.76 6.20 -19.84
CA VAL A 322 -4.94 6.03 -18.39
C VAL A 322 -4.50 4.63 -17.95
N VAL A 323 -4.93 3.59 -18.67
CA VAL A 323 -4.53 2.20 -18.35
C VAL A 323 -3.00 2.05 -18.44
N ALA A 324 -2.38 2.53 -19.52
CA ALA A 324 -0.93 2.48 -19.67
C ALA A 324 -0.19 3.27 -18.58
N GLY A 325 -0.69 4.46 -18.24
CA GLY A 325 -0.13 5.31 -17.19
C GLY A 325 -0.22 4.71 -15.79
N LEU A 326 -1.20 3.85 -15.52
CA LEU A 326 -1.32 3.11 -14.25
C LEU A 326 -0.51 1.83 -14.24
N LEU A 327 -0.42 1.15 -15.38
CA LEU A 327 0.33 -0.09 -15.51
C LEU A 327 1.83 0.17 -15.40
N ALA A 328 2.35 1.26 -15.98
CA ALA A 328 3.79 1.53 -16.00
C ALA A 328 4.41 1.65 -14.58
N PRO A 329 3.84 2.41 -13.63
CA PRO A 329 4.28 2.37 -12.24
C PRO A 329 4.12 1.00 -11.60
N LEU A 330 3.03 0.28 -11.84
CA LEU A 330 2.80 -1.03 -11.20
C LEU A 330 3.78 -2.10 -11.68
N GLU A 331 4.12 -2.13 -12.97
CA GLU A 331 5.12 -3.04 -13.53
C GLU A 331 6.51 -2.75 -12.99
N THR A 332 6.90 -1.47 -13.00
CA THR A 332 8.20 -1.06 -12.45
C THR A 332 8.27 -1.36 -10.95
N LEU A 333 7.23 -1.02 -10.18
CA LEU A 333 7.18 -1.26 -8.74
C LEU A 333 7.09 -2.76 -8.39
N GLY A 334 6.37 -3.55 -9.18
CA GLY A 334 6.28 -5.00 -8.98
C GLY A 334 7.63 -5.69 -9.27
N TRP A 335 8.43 -5.16 -10.21
CA TRP A 335 9.80 -5.61 -10.41
C TRP A 335 10.67 -5.29 -9.17
N TRP A 336 10.59 -4.05 -8.66
CA TRP A 336 11.28 -3.66 -7.42
C TRP A 336 10.85 -4.48 -6.20
N ALA A 337 9.60 -4.92 -6.16
CA ALA A 337 9.05 -5.75 -5.09
C ALA A 337 9.36 -7.25 -5.24
N GLY A 338 10.07 -7.65 -6.30
CA GLY A 338 10.44 -9.05 -6.57
C GLY A 338 9.25 -9.93 -6.94
N TRP A 339 8.17 -9.36 -7.50
CA TRP A 339 6.98 -10.13 -7.90
C TRP A 339 7.18 -10.91 -9.21
N TYR A 340 8.09 -10.44 -10.05
CA TYR A 340 8.31 -10.94 -11.40
C TYR A 340 9.66 -11.66 -11.57
N ASP A 341 10.49 -11.72 -10.53
CA ASP A 341 11.74 -12.48 -10.62
C ASP A 341 11.37 -13.96 -10.70
N ASP A 342 11.67 -14.58 -11.84
CA ASP A 342 11.91 -16.00 -11.86
C ASP A 342 13.15 -16.18 -10.98
N GLU A 343 13.05 -16.94 -9.89
CA GLU A 343 14.21 -17.29 -9.06
C GLU A 343 15.31 -17.72 -10.01
N ILE A 344 16.33 -16.86 -10.21
CA ILE A 344 17.46 -17.17 -11.06
C ILE A 344 18.05 -18.39 -10.40
N ASN A 345 17.85 -19.55 -11.02
CA ASN A 345 18.28 -20.79 -10.44
C ASN A 345 19.80 -20.80 -10.54
N THR A 346 20.46 -20.24 -9.53
CA THR A 346 21.92 -20.11 -9.45
C THR A 346 22.61 -21.47 -9.38
N THR A 347 21.85 -22.57 -9.35
CA THR A 347 22.37 -23.94 -9.48
C THR A 347 22.54 -24.37 -10.95
N VAL A 348 21.90 -23.68 -11.89
CA VAL A 348 22.08 -23.93 -13.33
C VAL A 348 23.26 -23.09 -13.81
N ASN A 349 24.37 -23.73 -14.17
CA ASN A 349 25.68 -23.11 -14.46
C ASN A 349 26.43 -22.49 -13.27
N ALA A 350 26.21 -22.96 -12.04
CA ALA A 350 27.23 -22.79 -10.99
C ALA A 350 28.49 -23.53 -11.46
N GLY A 351 29.45 -22.80 -12.03
CA GLY A 351 30.74 -23.38 -12.42
C GLY A 351 31.37 -24.10 -11.23
N ASN A 352 32.26 -25.06 -11.50
CA ASN A 352 33.01 -25.71 -10.42
C ASN A 352 33.88 -24.66 -9.72
N LEU A 353 33.83 -24.62 -8.38
CA LEU A 353 34.76 -23.83 -7.60
C LEU A 353 36.19 -24.24 -7.95
N ALA A 354 37.06 -23.27 -8.23
CA ALA A 354 38.47 -23.53 -8.47
C ALA A 354 39.09 -24.17 -7.22
N GLU A 355 40.05 -25.08 -7.42
CA GLU A 355 40.75 -25.72 -6.31
C GLU A 355 41.41 -24.67 -5.41
N PRO A 356 41.31 -24.83 -4.07
CA PRO A 356 41.87 -23.86 -3.14
C PRO A 356 43.38 -23.75 -3.33
N VAL A 357 43.86 -22.52 -3.49
CA VAL A 357 45.28 -22.22 -3.68
C VAL A 357 46.05 -22.66 -2.43
N ALA A 358 47.09 -23.47 -2.63
CA ALA A 358 47.85 -24.10 -1.55
C ALA A 358 48.60 -23.11 -0.63
N ASP A 359 48.85 -21.88 -1.10
CA ASP A 359 49.52 -20.84 -0.34
C ASP A 359 48.77 -19.49 -0.41
N PRO A 360 48.01 -19.12 0.64
CA PRO A 360 47.24 -17.87 0.69
C PRO A 360 48.11 -16.61 0.62
N SER A 361 49.43 -16.72 0.86
CA SER A 361 50.36 -15.59 0.90
C SER A 361 50.69 -15.02 -0.48
N GLN A 362 50.39 -15.74 -1.57
CA GLN A 362 50.62 -15.28 -2.96
C GLN A 362 49.44 -14.53 -3.59
N ILE A 363 48.31 -14.39 -2.88
CA ILE A 363 47.11 -13.74 -3.43
C ILE A 363 47.24 -12.22 -3.30
N SER A 364 47.61 -11.55 -4.39
CA SER A 364 47.79 -10.09 -4.41
C SER A 364 46.53 -9.30 -4.78
N ARG A 365 45.51 -9.95 -5.36
CA ARG A 365 44.27 -9.31 -5.78
C ARG A 365 43.10 -10.28 -5.82
N TYR A 366 41.97 -9.82 -5.33
CA TYR A 366 40.69 -10.47 -5.50
C TYR A 366 39.91 -9.72 -6.59
N VAL A 367 39.38 -10.45 -7.56
CA VAL A 367 38.42 -9.93 -8.54
C VAL A 367 37.13 -10.70 -8.32
N VAL A 368 36.08 -9.99 -7.90
CA VAL A 368 34.74 -10.53 -7.79
C VAL A 368 34.00 -10.12 -9.06
N TYR A 369 33.66 -11.10 -9.89
CA TYR A 369 32.70 -10.89 -10.96
C TYR A 369 31.30 -11.00 -10.37
N LEU A 370 30.56 -9.89 -10.40
CA LEU A 370 29.12 -9.90 -10.26
C LEU A 370 28.59 -10.00 -11.68
N ASP A 371 28.02 -11.15 -12.03
CA ASP A 371 27.20 -11.30 -13.22
C ASP A 371 25.75 -10.90 -12.89
#